data_AF-A0A933CKF4-F1
#
_entry.id   AF-A0A933CKF4-F1
#
_cell.length_a   1.000
_cell.length_b   1.000
_cell.length_c   1.000
_cell.angle_alpha   90.00
_cell.angle_beta   90.00
_cell.angle_gamma   90.00
#
_symmetry.space_group_name_H-M   'P 1'
#
loop_
_entity.id
_entity.type
_entity.pdbx_description
1 polymer ?
#
loop_
_entity_poly.entity_id
_entity_poly.type
_entity_poly.pdbx_seq_one_letter_code
_entity_poly.pdbx_strand_id
1 'polypeptide(L)'
;MRFSYESLLNDAVDAAEIFGLQGGLARKNPDLRLLYDTAFEWRELTGTWPMHHVLAAYRDVIEERPELPKRIIDAFQASGEYAKRNFETLMDLFLNQFGGSRKDLEARFTPEEIGRNYSWSLSPAERRTIQLVLDMSLEFGFIRRNCRIDELMFQDH
;
A
#
# COMPACT_ATOMS: atom_id res chain seq x y z
N MET A 1 -12.30 3.42 7.60
CA MET A 1 -12.96 2.23 7.00
C MET A 1 -13.08 1.12 8.05
N ARG A 2 -13.86 1.34 9.12
CA ARG A 2 -14.13 0.32 10.16
C ARG A 2 -15.32 -0.58 9.82
N PHE A 3 -16.13 -0.15 8.85
CA PHE A 3 -17.42 -0.74 8.53
C PHE A 3 -17.34 -2.18 8.02
N SER A 4 -16.38 -2.56 7.17
CA SER A 4 -16.44 -3.88 6.52
C SER A 4 -16.23 -5.06 7.47
N TYR A 5 -15.29 -4.97 8.41
CA TYR A 5 -15.04 -6.04 9.39
C TYR A 5 -16.17 -6.14 10.43
N GLU A 6 -16.62 -5.00 10.96
CA GLU A 6 -17.72 -4.96 11.93
C GLU A 6 -19.06 -5.40 11.32
N SER A 7 -19.34 -5.03 10.06
CA SER A 7 -20.54 -5.49 9.36
C SER A 7 -20.54 -7.01 9.15
N LEU A 8 -19.38 -7.60 8.89
CA LEU A 8 -19.25 -9.06 8.74
C LEU A 8 -19.50 -9.78 10.09
N LEU A 9 -18.98 -9.24 11.19
CA LEU A 9 -19.16 -9.84 12.53
C LEU A 9 -20.57 -9.73 13.09
N ASN A 10 -21.35 -8.77 12.60
CA ASN A 10 -22.74 -8.54 13.04
C ASN A 10 -23.76 -9.13 12.05
N ASP A 11 -23.33 -10.04 11.16
CA ASP A 11 -24.17 -10.67 10.13
C ASP A 11 -24.93 -9.66 9.24
N ALA A 12 -24.41 -8.44 9.08
CA ALA A 12 -25.02 -7.42 8.23
C ALA A 12 -24.70 -7.63 6.74
N VAL A 13 -23.65 -8.40 6.45
CA VAL A 13 -23.23 -8.83 5.11
C VAL A 13 -22.71 -10.26 5.17
N ASP A 14 -22.88 -11.03 4.09
CA ASP A 14 -22.41 -12.41 4.01
C ASP A 14 -20.90 -12.52 3.70
N ALA A 15 -20.33 -11.48 3.08
CA ALA A 15 -18.93 -11.40 2.71
C ALA A 15 -18.48 -9.93 2.61
N ALA A 16 -17.21 -9.68 2.90
CA ALA A 16 -16.62 -8.35 2.80
C ALA A 16 -15.16 -8.42 2.33
N GLU A 17 -14.75 -7.44 1.54
CA GLU A 17 -13.33 -7.21 1.27
C GLU A 17 -12.71 -6.47 2.48
N ILE A 18 -11.61 -7.03 3.00
CA ILE A 18 -10.94 -6.50 4.20
C ILE A 18 -9.43 -6.45 3.94
N PHE A 19 -8.87 -5.25 4.05
CA PHE A 19 -7.44 -5.00 3.85
C PHE A 19 -6.79 -4.28 5.04
N GLY A 20 -5.46 -4.16 5.01
CA GLY A 20 -4.68 -3.49 6.04
C GLY A 20 -4.74 -4.19 7.41
N LEU A 21 -4.77 -3.38 8.49
CA LEU A 21 -4.75 -3.89 9.85
C LEU A 21 -5.94 -4.84 10.11
N GLN A 22 -7.13 -4.49 9.65
CA GLN A 22 -8.34 -5.28 9.83
C GLN A 22 -8.26 -6.63 9.10
N GLY A 23 -7.65 -6.68 7.90
CA GLY A 23 -7.55 -7.92 7.12
C GLY A 23 -6.82 -9.03 7.87
N GLY A 24 -5.69 -8.73 8.52
CA GLY A 24 -5.01 -9.75 9.34
C GLY A 24 -5.55 -9.92 10.75
N LEU A 25 -6.46 -9.06 11.25
CA LEU A 25 -7.29 -9.43 12.40
C LEU A 25 -8.33 -10.47 11.97
N ALA A 26 -9.00 -10.23 10.84
CA ALA A 26 -9.96 -11.17 10.27
C ALA A 26 -9.36 -12.55 9.98
N ARG A 27 -8.12 -12.63 9.48
CA ARG A 27 -7.42 -13.92 9.25
C ARG A 27 -7.18 -14.74 10.51
N LYS A 28 -7.15 -14.12 11.69
CA LYS A 28 -6.96 -14.80 12.98
C LYS A 28 -8.28 -15.13 13.67
N ASN A 29 -9.40 -14.63 13.15
CA ASN A 29 -10.71 -14.83 13.76
C ASN A 29 -11.25 -16.23 13.38
N PRO A 30 -11.49 -17.14 14.35
CA PRO A 30 -11.95 -18.50 14.05
C PRO A 30 -13.37 -18.56 13.48
N ASP A 31 -14.17 -17.51 13.68
CA ASP A 31 -15.56 -17.44 13.18
C ASP A 31 -15.63 -16.98 11.72
N LEU A 32 -14.49 -16.55 11.15
CA LEU A 32 -14.41 -16.09 9.77
C LEU A 32 -13.63 -17.06 8.91
N ARG A 33 -14.09 -17.23 7.66
CA ARG A 33 -13.41 -18.02 6.63
C ARG A 33 -12.88 -17.12 5.53
N LEU A 34 -11.58 -17.23 5.24
CA LEU A 34 -11.00 -16.61 4.05
C LEU A 34 -11.59 -17.27 2.78
N LEU A 35 -12.24 -16.49 1.93
CA LEU A 35 -12.80 -16.97 0.66
C LEU A 35 -11.76 -16.92 -0.47
N TYR A 36 -11.07 -15.79 -0.60
CA TYR A 36 -10.04 -15.55 -1.59
C TYR A 36 -9.03 -14.53 -1.06
N ASP A 37 -7.79 -14.64 -1.52
CA ASP A 37 -6.74 -13.66 -1.27
C ASP A 37 -6.48 -12.89 -2.56
N THR A 38 -7.04 -11.68 -2.66
CA THR A 38 -7.03 -10.89 -3.89
C THR A 38 -5.62 -10.62 -4.42
N ALA A 39 -4.60 -10.62 -3.57
CA ALA A 39 -3.21 -10.47 -4.02
C ALA A 39 -2.68 -11.72 -4.74
N PHE A 40 -3.04 -12.92 -4.28
CA PHE A 40 -2.67 -14.17 -4.97
C PHE A 40 -3.46 -14.34 -6.26
N GLU A 41 -4.78 -14.09 -6.23
CA GLU A 41 -5.63 -14.14 -7.42
C GLU A 41 -5.13 -13.18 -8.50
N TRP A 42 -4.82 -11.94 -8.12
CA TRP A 42 -4.21 -10.96 -9.03
C TRP A 42 -2.91 -11.51 -9.64
N ARG A 43 -2.04 -12.12 -8.84
CA ARG A 43 -0.78 -12.67 -9.33
C ARG A 43 -0.95 -13.85 -10.27
N GLU A 44 -1.90 -14.74 -9.99
CA GLU A 44 -2.20 -15.87 -10.88
C GLU A 44 -2.75 -15.38 -12.23
N LEU A 45 -3.59 -14.35 -12.22
CA LEU A 45 -4.18 -13.78 -13.43
C LEU A 45 -3.20 -12.95 -14.26
N THR A 46 -2.34 -12.17 -13.61
CA THR A 46 -1.56 -11.11 -14.27
C THR A 46 -0.05 -11.39 -14.33
N GLY A 47 0.44 -12.36 -13.54
CA GLY A 47 1.85 -12.66 -13.38
C GLY A 47 2.64 -11.66 -12.53
N THR A 48 2.00 -10.64 -11.94
CA THR A 48 2.65 -9.64 -11.08
C THR A 48 1.94 -9.51 -9.74
N TRP A 49 2.56 -8.91 -8.73
CA TRP A 49 1.87 -8.55 -7.49
C TRP A 49 1.12 -7.22 -7.66
N PRO A 50 -0.01 -7.02 -6.95
CA PRO A 50 -0.74 -5.75 -7.01
C PRO A 50 0.09 -4.62 -6.38
N MET A 51 -0.07 -3.42 -6.94
CA MET A 51 0.50 -2.19 -6.39
C MET A 51 -0.60 -1.40 -5.70
N HIS A 52 -0.45 -1.18 -4.38
CA HIS A 52 -1.47 -0.49 -3.59
C HIS A 52 -1.23 1.02 -3.48
N HIS A 53 0.02 1.46 -3.56
CA HIS A 53 0.40 2.85 -3.34
C HIS A 53 1.48 3.30 -4.33
N VAL A 54 1.37 4.54 -4.79
CA VAL A 54 2.39 5.24 -5.57
C VAL A 54 2.55 6.64 -5.01
N LEU A 55 3.76 7.20 -5.10
CA LEU A 55 4.00 8.61 -4.83
C LEU A 55 3.88 9.37 -6.15
N ALA A 56 3.02 10.39 -6.18
CA ALA A 56 2.83 11.25 -7.33
C ALA A 56 3.00 12.71 -6.93
N ALA A 57 3.48 13.52 -7.87
CA ALA A 57 3.60 14.96 -7.73
C ALA A 57 3.04 15.64 -8.98
N TYR A 58 2.60 16.89 -8.83
CA TYR A 58 2.21 17.68 -9.99
C TYR A 58 3.44 17.99 -10.85
N ARG A 59 3.25 17.92 -12.18
CA ARG A 59 4.34 18.07 -13.15
C ARG A 59 5.00 19.45 -13.06
N ASP A 60 4.20 20.50 -12.99
CA ASP A 60 4.65 21.89 -12.86
C ASP A 60 5.53 22.10 -11.62
N VAL A 61 5.15 21.53 -10.48
CA VAL A 61 5.94 21.60 -9.24
C VAL A 61 7.32 20.95 -9.42
N ILE A 62 7.38 19.80 -10.10
CA ILE A 62 8.65 19.10 -10.32
C ILE A 62 9.49 19.82 -11.38
N GLU A 63 8.88 20.40 -12.41
CA GLU A 63 9.57 21.22 -13.41
C GLU A 63 10.18 22.49 -12.80
N GLU A 64 9.46 23.15 -11.88
CA GLU A 64 9.97 24.32 -11.14
C GLU A 64 11.02 23.97 -10.07
N ARG A 65 10.97 22.74 -9.54
CA ARG A 65 11.80 22.27 -8.42
C ARG A 65 12.30 20.84 -8.66
N PRO A 66 13.19 20.62 -9.64
CA PRO A 66 13.64 19.29 -10.04
C PRO A 66 14.41 18.55 -8.94
N GLU A 67 14.85 19.23 -7.88
CA GLU A 67 15.51 18.63 -6.72
C GLU A 67 14.54 17.95 -5.74
N LEU A 68 13.24 18.25 -5.81
CA LEU A 68 12.25 17.76 -4.83
C LEU A 68 12.11 16.24 -4.79
N PRO A 69 12.04 15.49 -5.90
CA PRO A 69 11.88 14.03 -5.84
C PRO A 69 12.96 13.38 -5.00
N LYS A 70 14.23 13.75 -5.24
CA LYS A 70 15.35 13.25 -4.46
C LYS A 70 15.25 13.63 -2.98
N ARG A 71 14.98 14.90 -2.68
CA ARG A 71 14.85 15.36 -1.28
C ARG A 71 13.73 14.65 -0.51
N ILE A 72 12.61 14.37 -1.19
CA ILE A 72 11.48 13.65 -0.61
C ILE A 72 11.84 12.18 -0.36
N ILE A 73 12.47 11.51 -1.32
CA ILE A 73 12.95 10.14 -1.16
C ILE A 73 13.95 10.04 0.01
N ASP A 74 14.94 10.94 0.06
CA ASP A 74 15.93 10.99 1.14
C ASP A 74 15.24 11.21 2.51
N ALA A 75 14.22 12.07 2.56
CA ALA A 75 13.44 12.31 3.78
C ALA A 75 12.63 11.08 4.22
N PHE A 76 12.00 10.36 3.29
CA PHE A 76 11.28 9.12 3.62
C PHE A 76 12.22 8.02 4.11
N GLN A 77 13.40 7.88 3.50
CA GLN A 77 14.42 6.95 3.95
C GLN A 77 14.90 7.30 5.36
N ALA A 78 15.21 8.57 5.61
CA ALA A 78 15.60 9.05 6.95
C ALA A 78 14.49 8.83 7.99
N SER A 79 13.22 9.04 7.60
CA SER A 79 12.06 8.76 8.46
C SER A 79 11.94 7.27 8.78
N GLY A 80 12.16 6.38 7.80
CA GLY A 80 12.19 4.93 8.01
C GLY A 80 13.29 4.52 9.00
N GLU A 81 14.51 5.03 8.85
CA GLU A 81 15.61 4.74 9.78
C GLU A 81 15.39 5.32 11.17
N TYR A 82 14.78 6.51 11.27
CA TYR A 82 14.33 7.03 12.55
C TYR A 82 13.29 6.10 13.19
N ALA A 83 12.32 5.62 12.40
CA ALA A 83 11.27 4.74 12.87
C ALA A 83 11.81 3.42 13.41
N LYS A 84 12.79 2.82 12.73
CA LYS A 84 13.47 1.60 13.21
C LYS A 84 14.15 1.79 14.56
N ARG A 85 14.89 2.89 14.72
CA ARG A 85 15.60 3.21 15.98
C ARG A 85 14.67 3.56 17.14
N ASN A 86 13.46 4.04 16.84
CA ASN A 86 12.47 4.48 17.81
C ASN A 86 11.20 3.62 17.75
N PHE A 87 11.35 2.34 17.42
CA PHE A 87 10.25 1.42 17.14
C PHE A 87 9.21 1.39 18.27
N GLU A 88 9.69 1.29 19.51
CA GLU A 88 8.82 1.23 20.70
C GLU A 88 7.95 2.47 20.85
N THR A 89 8.54 3.65 20.69
CA THR A 89 7.80 4.93 20.75
C THR A 89 6.76 5.00 19.64
N LEU A 90 7.07 4.51 18.45
CA LEU A 90 6.11 4.47 17.34
C LEU A 90 4.98 3.47 17.59
N MET A 91 5.25 2.33 18.20
CA MET A 91 4.21 1.37 18.60
C MET A 91 3.25 1.99 19.61
N ASP A 92 3.77 2.71 20.62
CA ASP A 92 2.92 3.40 21.60
C ASP A 92 2.08 4.51 20.95
N LEU A 93 2.68 5.32 20.06
CA LEU A 93 1.95 6.33 19.30
C LEU A 93 0.85 5.71 18.44
N PHE A 94 1.16 4.61 17.74
CA PHE A 94 0.18 3.91 16.91
C PHE A 94 -0.98 3.37 17.75
N LEU A 95 -0.69 2.72 18.88
CA LEU A 95 -1.69 2.18 19.79
C LEU A 95 -2.58 3.29 20.39
N ASN A 96 -1.98 4.42 20.77
CA ASN A 96 -2.74 5.56 21.29
C ASN A 96 -3.67 6.16 20.23
N GLN A 97 -3.24 6.21 18.97
CA GLN A 97 -4.02 6.81 17.89
C GLN A 97 -5.09 5.88 17.32
N PHE A 98 -4.75 4.60 17.11
CA PHE A 98 -5.60 3.65 16.38
C PHE A 98 -6.21 2.57 17.26
N GLY A 99 -5.75 2.45 18.51
CA GLY A 99 -6.10 1.36 19.40
C GLY A 99 -5.47 0.03 18.96
N GLY A 100 -5.93 -1.06 19.59
CA GLY A 100 -5.50 -2.41 19.28
C GLY A 100 -4.61 -3.02 20.35
N SER A 101 -3.99 -4.14 19.98
CA SER A 101 -3.17 -4.97 20.87
C SER A 101 -1.70 -4.82 20.48
N ARG A 102 -0.87 -4.44 21.45
CA ARG A 102 0.58 -4.34 21.27
C ARG A 102 1.18 -5.66 20.78
N LYS A 103 0.75 -6.77 21.37
CA LYS A 103 1.16 -8.12 20.97
C LYS A 103 0.82 -8.42 19.50
N ASP A 104 -0.33 -7.95 19.01
CA ASP A 104 -0.72 -8.16 17.61
C ASP A 104 0.07 -7.29 16.63
N LEU A 105 0.48 -6.09 17.05
CA LEU A 105 1.37 -5.24 16.27
C LEU A 105 2.79 -5.81 16.22
N GLU A 106 3.34 -6.24 17.35
CA GLU A 106 4.67 -6.87 17.43
C GLU A 106 4.73 -8.19 16.64
N ALA A 107 3.63 -8.93 16.55
CA ALA A 107 3.54 -10.12 15.70
C ALA A 107 3.47 -9.81 14.19
N ARG A 108 3.30 -8.55 13.80
CA ARG A 108 3.08 -8.11 12.41
C ARG A 108 4.14 -7.17 11.88
N PHE A 109 4.83 -6.48 12.79
CA PHE A 109 5.83 -5.48 12.48
C PHE A 109 7.02 -5.72 13.39
N THR A 110 8.17 -5.96 12.79
CA THR A 110 9.47 -5.80 13.44
C THR A 110 10.15 -4.51 12.95
N PRO A 111 11.15 -4.00 13.67
CA PRO A 111 11.95 -2.88 13.18
C PRO A 111 12.49 -3.13 11.75
N GLU A 112 12.94 -4.35 11.45
CA GLU A 112 13.47 -4.72 10.13
C GLU A 112 12.41 -4.73 9.02
N GLU A 113 11.15 -4.88 9.37
CA GLU A 113 10.02 -4.83 8.43
C GLU A 113 9.61 -3.39 8.09
N ILE A 114 9.96 -2.42 8.93
CA ILE A 114 9.72 -1.00 8.63
C ILE A 114 10.46 -0.60 7.37
N GLY A 115 9.69 -0.19 6.38
CA GLY A 115 10.21 0.29 5.10
C GLY A 115 10.74 -0.78 4.16
N ARG A 116 10.71 -2.06 4.55
CA ARG A 116 11.15 -3.19 3.71
C ARG A 116 10.38 -3.30 2.40
N ASN A 117 9.09 -2.94 2.42
CA ASN A 117 8.20 -3.04 1.27
C ASN A 117 8.08 -1.72 0.49
N TYR A 118 8.88 -0.69 0.80
CA TYR A 118 8.93 0.53 0.01
C TYR A 118 10.10 0.47 -0.97
N SER A 119 9.78 0.46 -2.26
CA SER A 119 10.75 0.74 -3.31
C SER A 119 10.57 2.18 -3.78
N TRP A 120 11.68 2.92 -3.87
CA TRP A 120 11.69 4.29 -4.39
C TRP A 120 11.97 4.36 -5.89
N SER A 121 12.14 3.20 -6.52
CA SER A 121 12.23 3.02 -7.96
C SER A 121 11.29 1.90 -8.41
N LEU A 122 10.74 2.03 -9.61
CA LEU A 122 9.87 0.99 -10.17
C LEU A 122 10.71 0.00 -10.99
N SER A 123 10.75 -1.24 -10.52
CA SER A 123 11.24 -2.39 -11.27
C SER A 123 10.41 -2.62 -12.55
N PRO A 124 10.93 -3.37 -13.52
CA PRO A 124 10.16 -3.73 -14.72
C PRO A 124 8.83 -4.44 -14.41
N ALA A 125 8.76 -5.21 -13.33
CA ALA A 125 7.53 -5.89 -12.93
C ALA A 125 6.49 -4.90 -12.39
N GLU A 126 6.90 -3.96 -11.54
CA GLU A 126 6.00 -2.93 -10.99
C GLU A 126 5.51 -1.98 -12.09
N ARG A 127 6.37 -1.63 -13.05
CA ARG A 127 5.97 -0.85 -14.22
C ARG A 127 4.90 -1.57 -15.05
N ARG A 128 5.04 -2.89 -15.25
CA ARG A 128 4.01 -3.70 -15.92
C ARG A 128 2.71 -3.72 -15.15
N THR A 129 2.74 -3.89 -13.82
CA THR A 129 1.54 -3.83 -12.97
C THR A 129 0.82 -2.50 -13.14
N ILE A 130 1.54 -1.37 -13.04
CA ILE A 130 0.93 -0.05 -13.14
C ILE A 130 0.35 0.18 -14.55
N GLN A 131 1.06 -0.22 -15.61
CA GLN A 131 0.53 -0.11 -16.96
C GLN A 131 -0.75 -0.94 -17.13
N LEU A 132 -0.79 -2.16 -16.60
CA LEU A 132 -1.99 -3.00 -16.65
C LEU A 132 -3.18 -2.33 -15.92
N VAL A 133 -2.94 -1.72 -14.76
CA VAL A 133 -3.97 -0.97 -14.03
C VAL A 133 -4.46 0.23 -14.83
N LEU A 134 -3.57 0.95 -15.53
CA LEU A 134 -3.97 2.07 -16.41
C LEU A 134 -4.81 1.58 -17.60
N ASP A 135 -4.42 0.46 -18.22
CA ASP A 135 -5.13 -0.14 -19.34
C ASP A 135 -6.54 -0.60 -18.91
N MET A 136 -6.64 -1.30 -17.78
CA MET A 136 -7.93 -1.69 -17.18
C MET A 136 -8.78 -0.47 -16.79
N SER A 137 -8.14 0.59 -16.28
CA SER A 137 -8.83 1.83 -15.91
C SER A 137 -9.43 2.53 -17.13
N LEU A 138 -8.78 2.43 -18.29
CA LEU A 138 -9.33 2.93 -19.55
C LEU A 138 -10.49 2.05 -20.01
N GLU A 139 -10.31 0.73 -20.00
CA GLU A 139 -11.33 -0.25 -20.40
C GLU A 139 -12.63 -0.10 -19.59
N PHE A 140 -12.50 0.06 -18.26
CA PHE A 140 -13.64 0.26 -17.36
C PHE A 140 -14.14 1.71 -17.29
N GLY A 141 -13.51 2.63 -18.02
CA GLY A 141 -13.94 4.03 -18.10
C GLY A 141 -13.64 4.89 -16.87
N PHE A 142 -12.74 4.46 -15.98
CA PHE A 142 -12.24 5.27 -14.86
C PHE A 142 -11.35 6.42 -15.34
N ILE A 143 -10.66 6.24 -16.47
CA ILE A 143 -9.93 7.31 -17.15
C ILE A 143 -10.43 7.47 -18.58
N ARG A 144 -10.35 8.69 -19.10
CA ARG A 144 -10.90 9.05 -20.43
C ARG A 144 -9.92 8.88 -21.58
N ARG A 145 -8.63 8.76 -21.27
CA ARG A 145 -7.55 8.67 -22.26
C ARG A 145 -6.56 7.62 -21.85
N ASN A 146 -5.95 6.98 -22.84
CA ASN A 146 -4.79 6.15 -22.63
C ASN A 146 -3.68 6.98 -21.97
N CYS A 147 -2.97 6.36 -21.05
CA CYS A 147 -1.84 6.93 -20.37
C CYS A 147 -0.75 5.86 -20.28
N ARG A 148 0.43 6.16 -20.80
CA ARG A 148 1.58 5.26 -20.69
C ARG A 148 2.33 5.59 -19.42
N ILE A 149 2.75 4.57 -18.69
CA ILE A 149 3.50 4.77 -17.45
C ILE A 149 4.74 5.64 -17.66
N ASP A 150 5.44 5.48 -18.78
CA ASP A 150 6.64 6.26 -19.09
C ASP A 150 6.37 7.76 -19.29
N GLU A 151 5.13 8.16 -19.57
CA GLU A 151 4.70 9.57 -19.62
C GLU A 151 4.49 10.16 -18.21
N LEU A 152 4.25 9.29 -17.23
CA LEU A 152 4.02 9.65 -15.82
C LEU A 152 5.31 9.65 -14.99
N MET A 153 6.36 8.97 -15.47
CA MET A 153 7.65 8.94 -14.80
C MET A 153 8.38 10.26 -15.00
N PHE A 154 9.00 10.75 -13.93
CA PHE A 154 10.04 11.76 -14.05
C PHE A 154 11.26 11.10 -14.71
N GLN A 155 11.79 11.69 -15.78
CA GLN A 155 13.01 11.21 -16.42
C GLN A 155 14.21 11.81 -15.68
N ASP A 156 15.15 10.97 -15.25
CA ASP A 156 16.43 11.44 -14.73
C ASP A 156 17.14 12.19 -15.87
N HIS A 157 17.31 13.51 -15.71
CA HIS A 157 18.20 14.32 -16.55
C HIS A 157 19.62 14.31 -15.97
#